data_AF-A0A7W9QH72-F1
#
_entry.id   AF-A0A7W9QH72-F1
#
_cell.length_a   1.000
_cell.length_b   1.000
_cell.length_c   1.000
_cell.angle_alpha   90.00
_cell.angle_beta   90.00
_cell.angle_gamma   90.00
#
_symmetry.space_group_name_H-M   'P 1'
#
loop_
_entity.id
_entity.type
_entity.pdbx_description
1 polymer ?
#
loop_
_entity_poly.entity_id
_entity_poly.type
_entity_poly.pdbx_seq_one_letter_code
_entity_poly.pdbx_strand_id
1 'polypeptide(L)'
;MSDPSPSTPDQEPFRVPDGDLDDLASTLAKTMAEVRQHGVILDRLGSEPAPASAALPPADGAPTAEAASSPQEGGPASVFILALGGEAYAIELAALSDWVNYLFLPVYGREISTTRPWCAQWHEHPEAVARLHALWLAWQQLTDTEAGLTGPSTWHRDHLDQTLVHLRAPDGPFAACATSPTRPNHRVLTTPAPEQWGVAA
;
A
#
# COMPACT_ATOMS: atom_id res chain seq x y z
N MET A 1 -51.82 -41.29 11.12
CA MET A 1 -51.54 -40.11 10.29
C MET A 1 -50.06 -40.14 9.98
N SER A 2 -49.75 -40.20 8.69
CA SER A 2 -48.41 -40.25 8.13
C SER A 2 -47.67 -38.94 8.38
N ASP A 3 -46.36 -39.00 8.60
CA ASP A 3 -45.46 -37.89 8.34
C ASP A 3 -44.12 -38.48 7.83
N PRO A 4 -43.76 -38.30 6.54
CA PRO A 4 -42.46 -38.69 6.03
C PRO A 4 -41.52 -37.47 6.05
N SER A 5 -40.50 -37.51 6.91
CA SER A 5 -39.37 -36.57 6.82
C SER A 5 -38.62 -36.79 5.49
N PRO A 6 -38.30 -35.73 4.72
CA PRO A 6 -37.50 -35.86 3.52
C PRO A 6 -36.02 -36.04 3.88
N SER A 7 -35.44 -37.16 3.47
CA SER A 7 -34.00 -37.43 3.53
C SER A 7 -33.25 -36.48 2.59
N THR A 8 -32.28 -35.73 3.10
CA THR A 8 -31.31 -34.96 2.33
C THR A 8 -30.45 -35.93 1.48
N PRO A 9 -30.27 -35.73 0.17
CA PRO A 9 -29.39 -36.59 -0.62
C PRO A 9 -27.92 -36.32 -0.26
N ASP A 10 -27.15 -37.40 -0.08
CA ASP A 10 -25.69 -37.37 0.06
C ASP A 10 -25.06 -36.57 -1.08
N GLN A 11 -24.32 -35.51 -0.75
CA GLN A 11 -23.47 -34.81 -1.74
C GLN A 11 -22.22 -35.65 -1.97
N GLU A 12 -22.15 -36.26 -3.15
CA GLU A 12 -20.97 -36.97 -3.64
C GLU A 12 -19.75 -36.01 -3.69
N PRO A 13 -18.58 -36.38 -3.15
CA PRO A 13 -17.40 -35.52 -3.18
C PRO A 13 -16.98 -35.27 -4.62
N PHE A 14 -16.79 -34.00 -4.97
CA PHE A 14 -16.33 -33.55 -6.28
C PHE A 14 -14.97 -34.20 -6.61
N ARG A 15 -14.99 -35.24 -7.45
CA ARG A 15 -13.77 -35.87 -7.97
C ARG A 15 -13.35 -35.14 -9.24
N VAL A 16 -12.22 -34.45 -9.15
CA VAL A 16 -11.51 -33.92 -10.32
C VAL A 16 -10.94 -35.13 -11.09
N PRO A 17 -11.19 -35.26 -12.40
CA PRO A 17 -10.56 -36.29 -13.22
C PRO A 17 -9.03 -36.14 -13.20
N ASP A 18 -8.28 -37.25 -13.13
CA ASP A 18 -6.81 -37.22 -13.05
C ASP A 18 -6.15 -36.46 -14.22
N GLY A 19 -6.80 -36.43 -15.40
CA GLY A 19 -6.33 -35.64 -16.56
C GLY A 19 -6.32 -34.13 -16.33
N ASP A 20 -7.28 -33.58 -15.57
CA ASP A 20 -7.32 -32.15 -15.24
C ASP A 20 -6.19 -31.78 -14.25
N LEU A 21 -5.75 -32.73 -13.42
CA LEU A 21 -4.63 -32.54 -12.49
C LEU A 21 -3.29 -32.50 -13.23
N ASP A 22 -3.11 -33.35 -14.25
CA ASP A 22 -1.91 -33.35 -15.10
C ASP A 22 -1.79 -32.06 -15.93
N ASP A 23 -2.91 -31.55 -16.44
CA ASP A 23 -2.95 -30.28 -17.17
C ASP A 23 -2.65 -29.08 -16.26
N LEU A 24 -3.17 -29.09 -15.03
CA LEU A 24 -2.87 -28.07 -14.02
C LEU A 24 -1.40 -28.13 -13.59
N ALA A 25 -0.86 -29.32 -13.36
CA ALA A 25 0.54 -29.53 -13.02
C ALA A 25 1.46 -29.05 -14.15
N SER A 26 1.10 -29.33 -15.41
CA SER A 26 1.82 -28.86 -16.60
C SER A 26 1.77 -27.33 -16.72
N THR A 27 0.62 -26.72 -16.43
CA THR A 27 0.46 -25.26 -16.41
C THR A 27 1.30 -24.62 -15.31
N LEU A 28 1.31 -25.19 -14.10
CA LEU A 28 2.14 -24.73 -12.99
C LEU A 28 3.64 -24.87 -13.31
N ALA A 29 4.07 -25.99 -13.89
CA ALA A 29 5.47 -26.18 -14.29
C ALA A 29 5.92 -25.14 -15.32
N LYS A 30 5.05 -24.81 -16.28
CA LYS A 30 5.31 -23.78 -17.30
C LYS A 30 5.45 -22.40 -16.68
N THR A 31 4.53 -22.00 -15.80
CA THR A 31 4.60 -20.71 -15.11
C THR A 31 5.84 -20.58 -14.22
N MET A 32 6.21 -21.65 -13.49
CA MET A 32 7.45 -21.66 -12.69
C MET A 32 8.73 -21.57 -13.52
N ALA A 33 8.73 -22.09 -14.75
CA ALA A 33 9.85 -21.95 -15.67
C ALA A 33 9.98 -20.51 -16.18
N GLU A 34 8.86 -19.87 -16.50
CA GLU A 34 8.80 -18.48 -16.95
C GLU A 34 9.24 -17.50 -15.85
N VAL A 35 8.81 -17.72 -14.60
CA VAL A 35 9.26 -16.93 -13.44
C VAL A 35 10.78 -17.06 -13.23
N ARG A 36 11.34 -18.27 -13.39
CA ARG A 36 12.80 -18.47 -13.31
C ARG A 36 13.55 -17.76 -14.43
N GLN A 37 12.99 -17.75 -15.64
CA GLN A 37 13.58 -17.03 -16.77
C GLN A 37 13.62 -15.51 -16.52
N HIS A 38 12.58 -14.93 -15.93
CA HIS A 38 12.58 -13.51 -15.55
C HIS A 38 13.62 -13.19 -14.47
N GLY A 39 13.85 -14.09 -13.50
CA GLY A 39 14.91 -13.93 -12.50
C GLY A 39 16.32 -13.80 -13.09
N VAL A 40 16.63 -14.56 -14.14
CA VAL A 40 17.93 -14.50 -14.83
C VAL A 40 18.10 -13.19 -15.62
N ILE A 41 17.01 -12.63 -16.16
CA ILE A 41 17.07 -11.35 -16.88
C ILE A 41 17.33 -10.21 -15.89
N LEU A 42 16.69 -10.23 -14.72
CA LEU A 42 16.91 -9.24 -13.65
C LEU A 42 18.34 -9.29 -13.10
N ASP A 43 18.90 -10.49 -12.90
CA ASP A 43 20.28 -10.68 -12.43
C ASP A 43 21.32 -10.12 -13.42
N ARG A 44 21.03 -10.22 -14.73
CA ARG A 44 21.87 -9.62 -15.78
C ARG A 44 21.79 -8.10 -15.84
N LEU A 45 20.61 -7.53 -15.64
CA LEU A 45 20.43 -6.06 -15.60
C LEU A 45 21.08 -5.43 -14.36
N GLY A 46 21.18 -6.17 -13.25
CA GLY A 46 21.87 -5.73 -12.04
C GLY A 46 23.41 -5.83 -12.09
N SER A 47 23.98 -6.51 -13.10
CA SER A 47 25.40 -6.83 -13.17
C SER A 47 26.19 -6.03 -14.21
N GLU A 48 25.80 -4.79 -14.51
CA GLU A 48 26.53 -3.94 -15.45
C GLU A 48 27.86 -3.45 -14.83
N PRO A 49 29.04 -3.84 -15.37
CA PRO A 49 30.31 -3.40 -14.82
C PRO A 49 30.59 -1.96 -15.26
N ALA A 50 30.76 -1.06 -14.29
CA ALA A 50 31.21 0.32 -14.53
C ALA A 50 32.53 0.32 -15.33
N PRO A 51 32.66 1.12 -16.42
CA PRO A 51 33.91 1.17 -17.16
C PRO A 51 35.00 1.82 -16.31
N ALA A 52 36.14 1.13 -16.23
CA ALA A 52 37.34 1.58 -15.55
C ALA A 52 37.83 2.92 -16.10
N SER A 53 37.99 3.90 -15.20
CA SER A 53 38.56 5.21 -15.49
C SER A 53 40.05 5.08 -15.79
N ALA A 54 40.43 5.32 -17.05
CA ALA A 54 41.82 5.46 -17.46
C ALA A 54 42.31 6.86 -17.09
N ALA A 55 43.27 6.93 -16.17
CA ALA A 55 43.93 8.16 -15.73
C ALA A 55 44.90 8.72 -16.78
N LEU A 56 44.91 10.05 -16.94
CA LEU A 56 46.03 10.87 -17.43
C LEU A 56 45.97 12.29 -16.79
N PRO A 57 47.10 13.02 -16.69
CA PRO A 57 47.42 13.99 -15.62
C PRO A 57 46.94 15.44 -15.88
N PRO A 58 47.08 16.37 -14.90
CA PRO A 58 46.29 17.61 -14.88
C PRO A 58 46.94 18.74 -15.69
N ALA A 59 46.09 19.61 -16.24
CA ALA A 59 46.49 20.93 -16.72
C ALA A 59 45.50 21.99 -16.21
N ASP A 60 46.09 23.08 -15.73
CA ASP A 60 45.55 24.26 -15.06
C ASP A 60 44.26 24.88 -15.61
N GLY A 61 43.44 25.44 -14.71
CA GLY A 61 42.71 26.68 -14.99
C GLY A 61 41.24 26.80 -14.54
N ALA A 62 41.03 27.55 -13.45
CA ALA A 62 39.84 28.34 -13.05
C ALA A 62 38.56 27.63 -12.52
N PRO A 63 37.87 28.21 -11.50
CA PRO A 63 36.70 27.60 -10.89
C PRO A 63 35.43 28.05 -11.62
N THR A 64 34.81 27.14 -12.36
CA THR A 64 33.38 27.25 -12.68
C THR A 64 32.64 26.40 -11.67
N ALA A 65 31.87 27.05 -10.81
CA ALA A 65 30.97 26.37 -9.88
C ALA A 65 29.79 25.76 -10.65
N GLU A 66 30.05 24.67 -11.37
CA GLU A 66 29.02 23.69 -11.67
C GLU A 66 28.78 22.93 -10.37
N ALA A 67 27.63 23.22 -9.76
CA ALA A 67 27.06 22.36 -8.72
C ALA A 67 26.80 21.00 -9.36
N ALA A 68 27.81 20.14 -9.31
CA ALA A 68 27.71 18.73 -9.56
C ALA A 68 26.67 18.18 -8.58
N SER A 69 25.44 18.05 -9.08
CA SER A 69 24.43 17.23 -8.45
C SER A 69 24.91 15.81 -8.63
N SER A 70 25.69 15.33 -7.67
CA SER A 70 25.98 13.91 -7.53
C SER A 70 24.64 13.16 -7.54
N PRO A 71 24.46 12.06 -8.30
CA PRO A 71 23.31 11.19 -8.09
C PRO A 71 23.45 10.66 -6.67
N GLN A 72 22.58 11.12 -5.78
CA GLN A 72 22.54 10.58 -4.43
C GLN A 72 21.95 9.17 -4.54
N GLU A 73 22.82 8.17 -4.69
CA GLU A 73 22.51 6.77 -4.37
C GLU A 73 22.25 6.68 -2.86
N GLY A 74 21.06 7.08 -2.46
CA GLY A 74 20.57 6.98 -1.10
C GLY A 74 19.13 6.54 -1.19
N GLY A 75 18.83 5.32 -0.76
CA GLY A 75 17.46 4.84 -0.62
C GLY A 75 16.61 5.79 0.23
N PRO A 76 15.28 5.64 0.24
CA PRO A 76 14.40 6.56 0.94
C PRO A 76 14.79 6.62 2.44
N ALA A 77 14.97 7.84 2.95
CA ALA A 77 15.32 8.08 4.35
C ALA A 77 14.21 7.65 5.33
N SER A 78 13.00 7.39 4.82
CA SER A 78 11.85 6.93 5.57
C SER A 78 10.95 6.09 4.67
N VAL A 79 10.34 5.06 5.25
CA VAL A 79 9.30 4.25 4.59
C VAL A 79 7.94 4.95 4.58
N PHE A 80 7.77 6.04 5.33
CA PHE A 80 6.48 6.70 5.48
C PHE A 80 6.12 7.50 4.23
N ILE A 81 4.90 7.32 3.73
CA ILE A 81 4.48 7.83 2.41
C ILE A 81 4.65 9.34 2.23
N LEU A 82 4.52 10.14 3.30
CA LEU A 82 4.71 11.59 3.23
C LEU A 82 6.15 12.04 2.99
N ALA A 83 7.13 11.15 3.22
CA ALA A 83 8.53 11.40 2.95
C ALA A 83 8.95 10.93 1.53
N LEU A 84 8.07 10.26 0.80
CA LEU A 84 8.33 9.77 -0.55
C LEU A 84 8.03 10.86 -1.58
N GLY A 85 8.83 10.90 -2.65
CA GLY A 85 8.63 11.81 -3.78
C GLY A 85 8.48 11.05 -5.10
N GLY A 86 7.91 11.72 -6.11
CA GLY A 86 7.87 11.25 -7.49
C GLY A 86 7.26 9.86 -7.65
N GLU A 87 7.97 8.98 -8.37
CA GLU A 87 7.53 7.61 -8.67
C GLU A 87 7.38 6.75 -7.42
N ALA A 88 8.26 6.88 -6.43
CA ALA A 88 8.18 6.12 -5.18
C ALA A 88 6.87 6.40 -4.43
N TYR A 89 6.43 7.66 -4.38
CA TYR A 89 5.13 8.02 -3.81
C TYR A 89 3.97 7.38 -4.57
N ALA A 90 4.02 7.38 -5.91
CA ALA A 90 2.95 6.82 -6.73
C ALA A 90 2.81 5.31 -6.56
N ILE A 91 3.94 4.59 -6.49
CA ILE A 91 3.97 3.14 -6.24
C ILE A 91 3.39 2.84 -4.86
N GLU A 92 3.83 3.56 -3.83
CA GLU A 92 3.37 3.35 -2.45
C GLU A 92 1.88 3.66 -2.31
N LEU A 93 1.40 4.74 -2.93
CA LEU A 93 -0.01 5.11 -2.92
C LEU A 93 -0.88 4.08 -3.63
N ALA A 94 -0.39 3.47 -4.72
CA ALA A 94 -1.09 2.39 -5.42
C ALA A 94 -1.22 1.14 -4.54
N ALA A 95 -0.12 0.70 -3.91
CA ALA A 95 -0.14 -0.45 -3.00
C ALA A 95 -1.04 -0.20 -1.78
N LEU A 96 -0.98 1.00 -1.19
CA LEU A 96 -1.91 1.41 -0.13
C LEU A 96 -3.35 1.38 -0.62
N SER A 97 -3.62 1.86 -1.83
CA SER A 97 -4.98 1.86 -2.40
C SER A 97 -5.53 0.45 -2.58
N ASP A 98 -4.71 -0.49 -3.03
CA ASP A 98 -5.12 -1.89 -3.14
C ASP A 98 -5.46 -2.46 -1.76
N TRP A 99 -4.61 -2.24 -0.76
CA TRP A 99 -4.91 -2.68 0.61
C TRP A 99 -6.20 -2.05 1.15
N VAL A 100 -6.43 -0.76 0.89
CA VAL A 100 -7.66 -0.07 1.30
C VAL A 100 -8.90 -0.70 0.66
N ASN A 101 -8.86 -0.94 -0.65
CA ASN A 101 -10.02 -1.41 -1.41
C ASN A 101 -10.31 -2.90 -1.23
N TYR A 102 -9.27 -3.73 -1.10
CA TYR A 102 -9.40 -5.18 -1.12
C TYR A 102 -9.33 -5.84 0.27
N LEU A 103 -8.82 -5.14 1.30
CA LEU A 103 -8.77 -5.66 2.67
C LEU A 103 -9.49 -4.73 3.65
N PHE A 104 -9.08 -3.47 3.73
CA PHE A 104 -9.57 -2.58 4.79
C PHE A 104 -11.07 -2.30 4.68
N LEU A 105 -11.56 -1.87 3.51
CA LEU A 105 -12.96 -1.53 3.33
C LEU A 105 -13.89 -2.76 3.40
N PRO A 106 -13.58 -3.90 2.77
CA PRO A 106 -14.42 -5.09 2.88
C PRO A 106 -14.56 -5.61 4.32
N VAL A 107 -13.52 -5.49 5.15
CA VAL A 107 -13.50 -6.05 6.50
C VAL A 107 -13.93 -5.03 7.57
N TYR A 108 -13.46 -3.78 7.47
CA TYR A 108 -13.60 -2.75 8.51
C TYR A 108 -14.41 -1.52 8.05
N GLY A 109 -14.79 -1.44 6.78
CA GLY A 109 -15.55 -0.35 6.17
C GLY A 109 -17.03 -0.33 6.54
N ARG A 110 -17.35 -0.27 7.83
CA ARG A 110 -18.73 -0.16 8.35
C ARG A 110 -19.51 0.95 7.63
N GLU A 111 -20.84 0.83 7.60
CA GLU A 111 -21.77 1.73 6.91
C GLU A 111 -21.41 3.23 7.05
N ILE A 112 -21.52 3.96 5.94
CA ILE A 112 -21.28 5.40 5.87
C ILE A 112 -22.48 6.13 6.49
N SER A 113 -22.21 7.00 7.45
CA SER A 113 -23.22 7.86 8.08
C SER A 113 -22.64 9.24 8.40
N THR A 114 -23.48 10.17 8.84
CA THR A 114 -23.03 11.47 9.37
C THR A 114 -22.06 11.34 10.54
N THR A 115 -22.17 10.28 11.34
CA THR A 115 -21.26 10.03 12.47
C THR A 115 -20.00 9.26 12.11
N ARG A 116 -19.94 8.71 10.88
CA ARG A 116 -18.85 7.89 10.36
C ARG A 116 -18.70 8.16 8.85
N PRO A 117 -18.28 9.36 8.44
CA PRO A 117 -18.09 9.66 7.03
C PRO A 117 -17.03 8.77 6.40
N TRP A 118 -17.06 8.67 5.07
CA TRP A 118 -15.99 8.08 4.26
C TRP A 118 -15.94 8.81 2.92
N CYS A 119 -14.74 9.11 2.42
CA CYS A 119 -14.56 9.71 1.12
C CYS A 119 -14.01 8.69 0.12
N ALA A 120 -14.68 8.51 -1.03
CA ALA A 120 -14.17 7.66 -2.11
C ALA A 120 -12.86 8.21 -2.72
N GLN A 121 -12.67 9.53 -2.66
CA GLN A 121 -11.44 10.22 -3.06
C GLN A 121 -10.52 10.48 -1.86
N TRP A 122 -10.42 9.53 -0.93
CA TRP A 122 -9.63 9.69 0.31
C TRP A 122 -8.16 10.06 0.06
N HIS A 123 -7.58 9.67 -1.08
CA HIS A 123 -6.20 9.99 -1.45
C HIS A 123 -5.96 11.48 -1.66
N GLU A 124 -7.01 12.27 -1.91
CA GLU A 124 -6.90 13.73 -1.98
C GLU A 124 -6.85 14.40 -0.59
N HIS A 125 -7.00 13.64 0.49
CA HIS A 125 -6.92 14.11 1.87
C HIS A 125 -5.57 13.72 2.48
N PRO A 126 -4.59 14.64 2.60
CA PRO A 126 -3.24 14.27 3.05
C PRO A 126 -3.20 13.61 4.43
N GLU A 127 -4.06 14.05 5.36
CA GLU A 127 -4.19 13.42 6.67
C GLU A 127 -4.74 12.00 6.57
N ALA A 128 -5.69 11.74 5.67
CA ALA A 128 -6.22 10.39 5.47
C ALA A 128 -5.15 9.46 4.89
N VAL A 129 -4.39 9.93 3.89
CA VAL A 129 -3.25 9.19 3.33
C VAL A 129 -2.25 8.83 4.43
N ALA A 130 -1.86 9.81 5.26
CA ALA A 130 -0.92 9.61 6.35
C ALA A 130 -1.41 8.58 7.38
N ARG A 131 -2.67 8.69 7.83
CA ARG A 131 -3.27 7.77 8.81
C ARG A 131 -3.45 6.37 8.26
N LEU A 132 -3.96 6.23 7.04
CA LEU A 132 -4.16 4.94 6.39
C LEU A 132 -2.82 4.24 6.11
N HIS A 133 -1.79 4.99 5.68
CA HIS A 133 -0.47 4.44 5.48
C HIS A 133 0.17 3.95 6.77
N ALA A 134 0.11 4.76 7.85
CA ALA A 134 0.60 4.33 9.17
C ALA A 134 -0.14 3.08 9.68
N LEU A 135 -1.47 3.02 9.49
CA LEU A 135 -2.27 1.85 9.85
C LEU A 135 -1.86 0.60 9.06
N TRP A 136 -1.58 0.76 7.76
CA TRP A 136 -1.14 -0.31 6.88
C TRP A 136 0.25 -0.82 7.25
N LEU A 137 1.20 0.07 7.54
CA LEU A 137 2.53 -0.33 8.04
C LEU A 137 2.43 -1.10 9.36
N ALA A 138 1.59 -0.63 10.29
CA ALA A 138 1.33 -1.36 11.53
C ALA A 138 0.67 -2.72 11.29
N TRP A 139 -0.21 -2.81 10.30
CA TRP A 139 -0.83 -4.08 9.89
C TRP A 139 0.22 -5.07 9.40
N GLN A 140 1.12 -4.64 8.51
CA GLN A 140 2.22 -5.49 8.02
C GLN A 140 3.07 -5.99 9.19
N GLN A 141 3.53 -5.09 10.07
CA GLN A 141 4.41 -5.45 11.18
C GLN A 141 3.76 -6.39 12.21
N LEU A 142 2.48 -6.16 12.54
CA LEU A 142 1.79 -6.87 13.63
C LEU A 142 0.98 -8.07 13.16
N THR A 143 0.87 -8.30 11.84
CA THR A 143 0.26 -9.51 11.28
C THR A 143 1.27 -10.39 10.55
N ASP A 144 2.54 -9.99 10.53
CA ASP A 144 3.66 -10.81 10.08
C ASP A 144 3.77 -12.13 10.86
N THR A 145 4.33 -13.17 10.24
CA THR A 145 4.50 -14.49 10.86
C THR A 145 5.39 -14.43 12.12
N GLU A 146 6.29 -13.46 12.19
CA GLU A 146 7.21 -13.26 13.31
C GLU A 146 6.62 -12.37 14.43
N ALA A 147 5.45 -11.76 14.23
CA ALA A 147 4.82 -10.84 15.21
C ALA A 147 4.27 -11.55 16.46
N GLY A 148 4.16 -12.87 16.42
CA GLY A 148 3.58 -13.70 17.47
C GLY A 148 2.04 -13.68 17.49
N LEU A 149 1.45 -14.63 18.21
CA LEU A 149 -0.01 -14.88 18.17
C LEU A 149 -0.87 -13.70 18.69
N THR A 150 -0.29 -12.76 19.42
CA THR A 150 -1.00 -11.58 19.95
C THR A 150 -0.93 -10.37 19.03
N GLY A 151 -0.12 -10.42 17.96
CA GLY A 151 0.08 -9.32 17.02
C GLY A 151 -1.23 -8.77 16.44
N PRO A 152 -2.12 -9.62 15.87
CA PRO A 152 -3.39 -9.15 15.33
C PRO A 152 -4.28 -8.45 16.36
N SER A 153 -4.33 -8.95 17.60
CA SER A 153 -5.10 -8.31 18.68
C SER A 153 -4.54 -6.93 19.03
N THR A 154 -3.21 -6.83 19.11
CA THR A 154 -2.49 -5.57 19.34
C THR A 154 -2.75 -4.57 18.21
N TRP A 155 -2.73 -5.02 16.96
CA TRP A 155 -3.03 -4.17 15.80
C TRP A 155 -4.44 -3.58 15.86
N HIS A 156 -5.46 -4.39 16.20
CA HIS A 156 -6.82 -3.89 16.33
C HIS A 156 -6.93 -2.82 17.43
N ARG A 157 -6.44 -3.15 18.63
CA ARG A 157 -6.57 -2.31 19.83
C ARG A 157 -5.81 -0.99 19.72
N ASP A 158 -4.55 -1.04 19.27
CA ASP A 158 -3.63 0.10 19.37
C ASP A 158 -3.60 0.95 18.10
N HIS A 159 -3.97 0.37 16.94
CA HIS A 159 -3.83 1.04 15.64
C HIS A 159 -5.15 1.20 14.90
N LEU A 160 -5.89 0.11 14.66
CA LEU A 160 -7.11 0.15 13.86
C LEU A 160 -8.20 1.01 14.53
N ASP A 161 -8.54 0.69 15.77
CA ASP A 161 -9.64 1.36 16.47
C ASP A 161 -9.36 2.85 16.65
N GLN A 162 -8.12 3.19 17.02
CA GLN A 162 -7.70 4.59 17.13
C GLN A 162 -7.72 5.30 15.78
N THR A 163 -7.27 4.65 14.70
CA THR A 163 -7.31 5.25 13.36
C THR A 163 -8.74 5.50 12.93
N LEU A 164 -9.65 4.54 13.12
CA LEU A 164 -11.07 4.68 12.75
C LEU A 164 -11.77 5.81 13.54
N VAL A 165 -11.45 5.96 14.82
CA VAL A 165 -12.01 7.03 15.68
C VAL A 165 -11.70 8.41 15.11
N HIS A 166 -10.47 8.65 14.61
CA HIS A 166 -10.07 9.96 14.07
C HIS A 166 -10.42 10.12 12.59
N LEU A 167 -10.10 9.11 11.77
CA LEU A 167 -10.28 9.17 10.32
C LEU A 167 -11.75 9.36 9.94
N ARG A 168 -12.66 8.70 10.68
CA ARG A 168 -14.11 8.76 10.46
C ARG A 168 -14.82 9.53 11.56
N ALA A 169 -14.14 10.44 12.25
CA ALA A 169 -14.80 11.38 13.14
C ALA A 169 -15.71 12.34 12.34
N PRO A 170 -16.83 12.81 12.89
CA PRO A 170 -17.69 13.81 12.23
C PRO A 170 -16.97 15.14 11.95
N ASP A 171 -15.93 15.45 12.72
CA ASP A 171 -15.02 16.60 12.62
C ASP A 171 -13.63 16.21 12.08
N GLY A 172 -13.48 14.99 11.57
CA GLY A 172 -12.24 14.46 11.01
C GLY A 172 -11.99 14.90 9.56
N PRO A 173 -10.99 14.30 8.88
CA PRO A 173 -10.60 14.69 7.52
C PRO A 173 -11.74 14.55 6.49
N PHE A 174 -12.68 13.63 6.74
CA PHE A 174 -13.85 13.42 5.87
C PHE A 174 -15.10 14.19 6.30
N ALA A 175 -15.02 15.12 7.26
CA ALA A 175 -16.16 15.87 7.79
C ALA A 175 -16.98 16.61 6.71
N ALA A 176 -16.31 17.07 5.66
CA ALA A 176 -16.94 17.75 4.53
C ALA A 176 -17.13 16.85 3.30
N CYS A 177 -17.09 15.53 3.46
CA CYS A 177 -17.25 14.55 2.40
C CYS A 177 -18.55 13.73 2.58
N ALA A 178 -18.70 12.65 1.80
CA ALA A 178 -19.89 11.81 1.78
C ALA A 178 -20.23 11.24 3.17
N THR A 179 -21.39 11.69 3.67
CA THR A 179 -22.04 11.20 4.90
C THR A 179 -23.21 10.26 4.59
N SER A 180 -23.49 10.03 3.30
CA SER A 180 -24.50 9.09 2.81
C SER A 180 -24.01 8.44 1.50
N PRO A 181 -24.15 7.12 1.33
CA PRO A 181 -23.75 6.43 0.10
C PRO A 181 -24.45 6.94 -1.17
N THR A 182 -25.68 7.43 -1.03
CA THR A 182 -26.51 7.88 -2.17
C THR A 182 -26.28 9.34 -2.56
N ARG A 183 -25.50 10.08 -1.75
CA ARG A 183 -25.18 11.49 -2.00
C ARG A 183 -23.68 11.70 -1.87
N PRO A 184 -22.90 11.37 -2.92
CA PRO A 184 -21.47 11.60 -2.89
C PRO A 184 -21.20 13.10 -2.74
N ASN A 185 -20.27 13.44 -1.86
CA ASN A 185 -19.72 14.78 -1.71
C ASN A 185 -18.23 14.63 -1.43
N HIS A 186 -17.44 15.55 -1.97
CA HIS A 186 -16.00 15.60 -1.76
C HIS A 186 -15.56 17.05 -1.63
N ARG A 187 -14.91 17.36 -0.51
CA ARG A 187 -14.26 18.65 -0.28
C ARG A 187 -13.14 18.47 0.74
N VAL A 188 -11.91 18.77 0.31
CA VAL A 188 -10.77 18.84 1.21
C VAL A 188 -10.86 20.12 2.04
N LEU A 189 -10.79 19.99 3.36
CA LEU A 189 -10.79 21.13 4.27
C LEU A 189 -9.41 21.81 4.26
N THR A 190 -9.40 23.14 4.24
CA THR A 190 -8.15 23.91 4.30
C THR A 190 -7.55 23.85 5.69
N THR A 191 -6.26 23.49 5.77
CA THR A 191 -5.50 23.57 7.02
C THR A 191 -5.06 25.00 7.30
N PRO A 192 -4.81 25.36 8.57
CA PRO A 192 -4.18 26.63 8.92
C PRO A 192 -2.84 26.79 8.19
N ALA A 193 -2.55 28.00 7.71
CA ALA A 193 -1.27 28.29 7.08
C ALA A 193 -0.14 28.20 8.12
N PRO A 194 1.01 27.58 7.78
CA PRO A 194 2.17 27.56 8.68
C PRO A 194 2.72 28.97 8.89
N GLU A 195 3.33 29.21 10.06
CA GLU A 195 4.07 30.45 10.29
C GLU A 195 5.27 30.54 9.35
N GLN A 196 5.32 31.60 8.55
CA GLN A 196 6.48 31.92 7.73
C GLN A 196 7.47 32.72 8.59
N TRP A 197 8.44 32.03 9.21
CA TRP A 197 9.61 32.72 9.76
C TRP A 197 10.42 33.27 8.60
N GLY A 198 10.32 34.59 8.40
CA GLY A 198 11.07 35.29 7.38
C GLY A 198 12.56 35.03 7.55
N VAL A 199 13.18 34.40 6.55
CA VAL A 199 14.64 34.40 6.41
C VAL A 199 15.00 35.84 6.06
N ALA A 200 15.39 36.62 7.07
CA ALA A 200 15.96 37.93 6.86
C ALA A 200 17.22 37.77 5.99
N ALA A 201 17.19 38.42 4.83
CA ALA A 201 18.30 38.49 3.88
C ALA A 201 19.49 39.27 4.45
#